data_AF-D2D0D7-F1
#
_entry.id   AF-D2D0D7-F1
#
_cell.length_a   1.000
_cell.length_b   1.000
_cell.length_c   1.000
_cell.angle_alpha   90.00
_cell.angle_beta   90.00
_cell.angle_gamma   90.00
#
_symmetry.space_group_name_H-M   'P 1'
#
loop_
_entity.id
_entity.type
_entity.pdbx_description
1 polymer ?
#
loop_
_entity_poly.entity_id
_entity_poly.type
_entity_poly.pdbx_seq_one_letter_code
_entity_poly.pdbx_strand_id
1 'polypeptide(L)'
;MDVLSRAVMCFCLMGWMTLGWSNAAQYTSINMKSNIDKLKVHYKISKDQLFNGKPVFPKDTFEDSERRVLMSVVLDVYRSIFSQMLNQTVDQEVIESLKYVKGKIQDLQKHYFLKRIPELRTHLQNLWAIETSNSTVQGKALSEFITIYEKASKLALKIHLKKDNRRKRRQAQRLKSHIM
;
A
#
# COMPACT_ATOMS: atom_id res chain seq x y z
N MET A 1 -39.82 -0.78 -40.55
CA MET A 1 -38.88 -0.41 -39.47
C MET A 1 -38.68 1.09 -39.54
N ASP A 2 -39.37 1.80 -38.66
CA ASP A 2 -39.52 3.25 -38.77
C ASP A 2 -38.25 3.97 -38.30
N VAL A 3 -38.05 5.17 -38.82
CA VAL A 3 -36.90 6.05 -38.50
C VAL A 3 -36.79 6.27 -36.97
N LEU A 4 -37.92 6.25 -36.27
CA LEU A 4 -38.03 6.25 -34.81
C LEU A 4 -37.40 5.02 -34.15
N SER A 5 -37.57 3.82 -34.70
CA SER A 5 -36.97 2.59 -34.14
C SER A 5 -35.44 2.58 -34.30
N ARG A 6 -34.91 3.22 -35.35
CA ARG A 6 -33.45 3.36 -35.55
C ARG A 6 -32.85 4.41 -34.60
N ALA A 7 -33.56 5.52 -34.37
CA ALA A 7 -33.11 6.57 -33.46
C ALA A 7 -33.06 6.11 -31.99
N VAL A 8 -34.04 5.31 -31.56
CA VAL A 8 -34.08 4.76 -30.18
C VAL A 8 -32.96 3.75 -29.94
N MET A 9 -32.65 2.89 -30.92
CA MET A 9 -31.52 1.95 -30.84
C MET A 9 -30.15 2.65 -30.75
N CYS A 10 -29.97 3.78 -31.43
CA CYS A 10 -28.74 4.57 -31.34
C CYS A 10 -28.57 5.26 -29.97
N PHE A 11 -29.66 5.71 -29.35
CA PHE A 11 -29.61 6.26 -27.99
C PHE A 11 -29.27 5.19 -26.93
N CYS A 12 -29.74 3.95 -27.11
CA CYS A 12 -29.41 2.85 -26.21
C CYS A 12 -27.94 2.40 -26.31
N LEU A 13 -27.33 2.48 -27.49
CA LEU A 13 -25.92 2.09 -27.70
C LEU A 13 -24.92 3.18 -27.27
N MET A 14 -25.29 4.46 -27.38
CA MET A 14 -24.43 5.58 -26.97
C MET A 14 -24.44 5.83 -25.45
N GLY A 15 -25.48 5.37 -24.74
CA GLY A 15 -25.61 5.51 -23.28
C GLY A 15 -24.63 4.67 -22.45
N TRP A 16 -23.90 3.72 -23.07
CA TRP A 16 -22.93 2.86 -22.37
C TRP A 16 -21.47 3.27 -22.59
N MET A 17 -21.17 4.13 -23.57
CA MET A 17 -19.79 4.64 -23.76
C MET A 17 -19.42 5.82 -22.86
N THR A 18 -20.39 6.54 -22.29
CA THR A 18 -20.11 7.74 -21.47
C THR A 18 -20.02 7.47 -19.96
N LEU A 19 -20.13 6.21 -19.52
CA LEU A 19 -19.98 5.83 -18.10
C LEU A 19 -18.67 5.10 -17.79
N GLY A 20 -17.75 5.00 -18.76
CA GLY A 20 -16.45 4.33 -18.63
C GLY A 20 -15.28 5.23 -18.22
N TRP A 21 -15.48 6.54 -18.03
CA TRP A 21 -14.50 7.44 -17.42
C TRP A 21 -14.99 7.85 -16.04
N SER A 22 -15.13 6.87 -15.14
CA SER A 22 -15.05 7.19 -13.72
C SER A 22 -13.60 7.65 -13.48
N ASN A 23 -13.49 8.93 -13.13
CA ASN A 23 -12.28 9.58 -12.63
C ASN A 23 -11.40 8.57 -11.90
N ALA A 24 -10.13 8.44 -12.29
CA ALA A 24 -9.13 7.79 -11.45
C ALA A 24 -9.30 8.41 -10.06
N ALA A 25 -9.85 7.65 -9.11
CA ALA A 25 -10.30 8.20 -7.84
C ALA A 25 -9.11 8.97 -7.26
N GLN A 26 -9.26 10.30 -7.06
CA GLN A 26 -8.20 11.07 -6.43
C GLN A 26 -8.11 10.60 -4.98
N TYR A 27 -7.23 9.63 -4.74
CA TYR A 27 -6.95 9.10 -3.40
C TYR A 27 -6.26 10.14 -2.50
N THR A 28 -5.76 11.23 -3.09
CA THR A 28 -5.12 12.35 -2.41
C THR A 28 -6.10 13.51 -2.25
N SER A 29 -6.30 13.99 -1.03
CA SER A 29 -7.15 15.15 -0.78
C SER A 29 -6.53 16.45 -1.31
N ILE A 30 -7.37 17.44 -1.62
CA ILE A 30 -6.94 18.79 -2.05
C ILE A 30 -5.97 19.40 -1.04
N ASN A 31 -6.26 19.25 0.26
CA ASN A 31 -5.41 19.76 1.33
C ASN A 31 -4.04 19.07 1.34
N MET A 32 -3.98 17.75 1.11
CA MET A 32 -2.70 17.03 1.02
C MET A 32 -1.87 17.58 -0.15
N LYS A 33 -2.49 17.75 -1.32
CA LYS A 33 -1.80 18.30 -2.50
C LYS A 33 -1.26 19.70 -2.24
N SER A 34 -2.08 20.60 -1.70
CA SER A 34 -1.69 21.97 -1.38
C SER A 34 -0.50 22.03 -0.42
N ASN A 35 -0.53 21.26 0.68
CA ASN A 35 0.59 21.22 1.64
C ASN A 35 1.87 20.65 1.00
N ILE A 36 1.76 19.61 0.17
CA ILE A 36 2.93 19.04 -0.53
C ILE A 36 3.52 20.06 -1.53
N ASP A 37 2.68 20.82 -2.24
CA ASP A 37 3.16 21.81 -3.20
C ASP A 37 3.89 22.97 -2.48
N LYS A 38 3.39 23.44 -1.33
CA LYS A 38 4.11 24.39 -0.46
C LYS A 38 5.48 23.86 -0.03
N LEU A 39 5.54 22.61 0.42
CA LEU A 39 6.79 21.96 0.83
C LEU A 39 7.77 21.85 -0.35
N LYS A 40 7.30 21.49 -1.55
CA LYS A 40 8.16 21.44 -2.75
C LYS A 40 8.74 22.79 -3.14
N VAL A 41 7.97 23.87 -2.96
CA VAL A 41 8.45 25.24 -3.21
C VAL A 41 9.53 25.64 -2.21
N HIS A 42 9.45 25.19 -0.97
CA HIS A 42 10.46 25.45 0.06
C HIS A 42 11.74 24.63 -0.15
N TYR A 43 11.63 23.30 -0.29
CA TYR A 43 12.76 22.38 -0.43
C TYR A 43 13.26 22.23 -1.88
N LYS A 44 13.27 23.33 -2.65
CA LYS A 44 13.53 23.38 -4.09
C LYS A 44 14.60 22.38 -4.55
N ILE A 45 14.26 21.57 -5.54
CA ILE A 45 15.18 20.63 -6.19
C ILE A 45 15.19 20.92 -7.70
N SER A 46 16.37 20.87 -8.31
CA SER A 46 16.49 21.07 -9.76
C SER A 46 15.95 19.86 -10.53
N LYS A 47 15.53 20.06 -11.78
CA LYS A 47 14.95 18.97 -12.59
C LYS A 47 15.97 17.86 -12.88
N ASP A 48 17.23 18.22 -13.10
CA ASP A 48 18.34 17.28 -13.29
C ASP A 48 18.58 16.42 -12.05
N GLN A 49 18.51 17.00 -10.85
CA GLN A 49 18.61 16.25 -9.60
C GLN A 49 17.38 15.37 -9.36
N LEU A 50 16.18 15.88 -9.66
CA LEU A 50 14.92 15.15 -9.46
C LEU A 50 14.80 13.95 -10.40
N PHE A 51 15.28 14.07 -11.65
CA PHE A 51 15.18 13.05 -12.69
C PHE A 51 16.54 12.41 -13.01
N ASN A 52 17.37 12.21 -12.00
CA ASN A 52 18.71 11.61 -12.12
C ASN A 52 18.71 10.07 -12.29
N GLY A 53 17.54 9.44 -12.44
CA GLY A 53 17.39 7.98 -12.55
C GLY A 53 17.56 7.20 -11.23
N LYS A 54 17.75 7.88 -10.09
CA LYS A 54 17.94 7.29 -8.77
C LYS A 54 16.79 7.69 -7.83
N PRO A 55 15.59 7.08 -7.97
CA PRO A 55 14.48 7.40 -7.08
C PRO A 55 14.80 7.01 -5.64
N VAL A 56 14.35 7.82 -4.67
CA VAL A 56 14.55 7.55 -3.23
C VAL A 56 13.91 6.22 -2.81
N PHE A 57 12.75 5.90 -3.39
CA PHE A 57 12.05 4.64 -3.17
C PHE A 57 12.01 3.84 -4.47
N PRO A 58 12.47 2.57 -4.46
CA PRO A 58 12.46 1.74 -5.65
C PRO A 58 11.02 1.41 -6.07
N LYS A 59 10.82 1.23 -7.37
CA LYS A 59 9.54 0.74 -7.89
C LYS A 59 9.38 -0.74 -7.53
N ASP A 60 8.20 -1.11 -7.06
CA ASP A 60 7.87 -2.50 -6.75
C ASP A 60 6.93 -3.15 -7.77
N THR A 61 7.04 -4.47 -7.90
CA THR A 61 6.12 -5.32 -8.68
C THR A 61 5.44 -6.38 -7.79
N PHE A 62 5.45 -6.17 -6.48
CA PHE A 62 4.96 -7.12 -5.48
C PHE A 62 3.44 -7.24 -5.49
N GLU A 63 2.93 -8.37 -4.98
CA GLU A 63 1.50 -8.53 -4.74
C GLU A 63 1.01 -7.61 -3.61
N ASP A 64 -0.30 -7.32 -3.54
CA ASP A 64 -0.85 -6.38 -2.55
C ASP A 64 -0.55 -6.76 -1.10
N SER A 65 -0.42 -8.05 -0.80
CA SER A 65 -0.06 -8.57 0.53
C SER A 65 1.36 -8.16 0.94
N GLU A 66 2.31 -8.34 0.03
CA GLU A 66 3.72 -7.97 0.19
C GLU A 66 3.89 -6.45 0.14
N ARG A 67 3.24 -5.79 -0.82
CA ARG A 67 3.21 -4.34 -0.96
C ARG A 67 2.70 -3.66 0.30
N ARG A 68 1.73 -4.25 1.02
CA ARG A 68 1.28 -3.71 2.31
C ARG A 68 2.40 -3.66 3.34
N VAL A 69 3.26 -4.68 3.42
CA VAL A 69 4.42 -4.70 4.32
C VAL A 69 5.43 -3.64 3.88
N LEU A 70 5.76 -3.61 2.58
CA LEU A 70 6.68 -2.62 2.02
C LEU A 70 6.20 -1.19 2.29
N MET A 71 4.95 -0.87 1.98
CA MET A 71 4.36 0.45 2.22
C MET A 71 4.32 0.81 3.71
N SER A 72 4.17 -0.17 4.60
CA SER A 72 4.29 0.07 6.05
C SER A 72 5.69 0.63 6.39
N VAL A 73 6.74 0.02 5.84
CA VAL A 73 8.14 0.47 6.03
C VAL A 73 8.39 1.82 5.34
N VAL A 74 7.91 2.01 4.11
CA VAL A 74 8.06 3.28 3.38
C VAL A 74 7.42 4.45 4.13
N LEU A 75 6.21 4.27 4.67
CA LEU A 75 5.55 5.30 5.47
C LEU A 75 6.29 5.62 6.78
N ASP A 76 6.95 4.63 7.38
CA ASP A 76 7.82 4.84 8.55
C ASP A 76 9.05 5.68 8.20
N VAL A 77 9.67 5.41 7.05
CA VAL A 77 10.78 6.22 6.52
C VAL A 77 10.32 7.65 6.25
N TYR A 78 9.18 7.87 5.59
CA TYR A 78 8.62 9.21 5.39
C TYR A 78 8.37 9.94 6.72
N ARG A 79 7.84 9.24 7.73
CA ARG A 79 7.63 9.82 9.05
C ARG A 79 8.95 10.28 9.68
N SER A 80 10.02 9.51 9.50
CA SER A 80 11.36 9.88 9.96
C SER A 80 11.91 11.10 9.20
N ILE A 81 11.81 11.10 7.87
CA ILE A 81 12.19 12.24 7.00
C ILE A 81 11.47 13.51 7.44
N PHE A 82 10.15 13.49 7.57
CA PHE A 82 9.38 14.66 7.99
C PHE A 82 9.70 15.11 9.42
N SER A 83 10.09 14.19 10.30
CA SER A 83 10.53 14.56 11.65
C SER A 83 11.87 15.30 11.63
N GLN A 84 12.81 14.88 10.79
CA GLN A 84 14.08 15.59 10.61
C GLN A 84 13.86 16.95 9.95
N MET A 85 13.03 17.02 8.91
CA MET A 85 12.65 18.28 8.27
C MET A 85 12.02 19.26 9.25
N LEU A 86 11.14 18.78 10.16
CA LEU A 86 10.55 19.59 11.23
C LEU A 86 11.59 20.14 12.21
N ASN A 87 12.59 19.36 12.57
CA ASN A 87 13.63 19.76 13.50
C ASN A 87 14.63 20.77 12.88
N GLN A 88 14.68 20.86 11.56
CA GLN A 88 15.62 21.68 10.81
C GLN A 88 15.03 23.00 10.31
N THR A 89 13.71 23.14 10.32
CA THR A 89 13.03 24.35 9.83
C THR A 89 12.59 25.25 10.98
N VAL A 90 12.66 26.56 10.74
CA VAL A 90 12.10 27.61 11.61
C VAL A 90 10.89 28.29 10.96
N ASP A 91 10.60 27.98 9.70
CA ASP A 91 9.50 28.56 8.94
C ASP A 91 8.16 27.97 9.40
N GLN A 92 7.31 28.82 9.97
CA GLN A 92 6.03 28.42 10.56
C GLN A 92 5.08 27.78 9.53
N GLU A 93 5.03 28.28 8.29
CA GLU A 93 4.15 27.72 7.26
C GLU A 93 4.61 26.31 6.84
N VAL A 94 5.92 26.12 6.77
CA VAL A 94 6.53 24.81 6.51
C VAL A 94 6.29 23.85 7.66
N ILE A 95 6.41 24.32 8.90
CA ILE A 95 6.14 23.53 10.12
C ILE A 95 4.70 23.03 10.11
N GLU A 96 3.73 23.89 9.82
CA GLU A 96 2.31 23.53 9.75
C GLU A 96 2.04 22.50 8.65
N SER A 97 2.63 22.73 7.47
CA SER A 97 2.50 21.81 6.33
C SER A 97 3.10 20.44 6.64
N LEU A 98 4.29 20.39 7.25
CA LEU A 98 4.95 19.16 7.68
C LEU A 98 4.16 18.41 8.76
N LYS A 99 3.63 19.14 9.76
CA LYS A 99 2.76 18.56 10.80
C LYS A 99 1.51 17.94 10.18
N TYR A 100 0.88 18.63 9.22
CA TYR A 100 -0.30 18.13 8.52
C TYR A 100 -0.01 16.81 7.79
N VAL A 101 0.99 16.78 6.91
CA VAL A 101 1.29 15.59 6.09
C VAL A 101 1.78 14.42 6.96
N LYS A 102 2.56 14.69 8.01
CA LYS A 102 2.99 13.68 8.99
C LYS A 102 1.81 13.10 9.76
N GLY A 103 0.85 13.93 10.17
CA GLY A 103 -0.39 13.48 10.82
C GLY A 103 -1.21 12.56 9.91
N LYS A 104 -1.34 12.90 8.62
CA LYS A 104 -2.03 12.05 7.65
C LYS A 104 -1.36 10.69 7.43
N ILE A 105 -0.03 10.63 7.48
CA ILE A 105 0.69 9.35 7.46
C ILE A 105 0.37 8.53 8.72
N GLN A 106 0.32 9.16 9.90
CA GLN A 106 0.00 8.47 11.14
C GLN A 106 -1.43 7.91 11.14
N ASP A 107 -2.41 8.69 10.65
CA ASP A 107 -3.79 8.25 10.48
C ASP A 107 -3.86 7.03 9.54
N LEU A 108 -3.20 7.13 8.39
CA LEU A 108 -3.16 6.05 7.41
C LEU A 108 -2.51 4.79 8.01
N GLN A 109 -1.41 4.93 8.74
CA GLN A 109 -0.72 3.83 9.40
C GLN A 109 -1.58 3.15 10.47
N LYS A 110 -2.30 3.92 11.29
CA LYS A 110 -3.13 3.42 12.39
C LYS A 110 -4.22 2.47 11.92
N HIS A 111 -4.81 2.74 10.75
CA HIS A 111 -6.00 2.02 10.27
C HIS A 111 -5.68 0.92 9.26
N TYR A 112 -4.66 1.10 8.42
CA TYR A 112 -4.47 0.25 7.25
C TYR A 112 -3.13 -0.51 7.23
N PHE A 113 -2.13 -0.06 7.98
CA PHE A 113 -0.78 -0.62 7.92
C PHE A 113 -0.35 -1.23 9.25
N LEU A 114 0.82 -1.85 9.26
CA LEU A 114 1.31 -2.57 10.43
C LEU A 114 1.61 -1.59 11.56
N LYS A 115 1.03 -1.81 12.75
CA LYS A 115 1.29 -0.97 13.93
C LYS A 115 2.69 -1.18 14.53
N ARG A 116 3.26 -2.38 14.34
CA ARG A 116 4.54 -2.84 14.93
C ARG A 116 5.67 -2.89 13.90
N ILE A 117 5.79 -1.85 13.07
CA ILE A 117 6.85 -1.77 12.05
C ILE A 117 8.25 -1.78 12.68
N PRO A 118 8.54 -1.03 13.77
CA PRO A 118 9.86 -1.06 14.38
C PRO A 118 10.26 -2.47 14.84
N GLU A 119 9.36 -3.17 15.52
CA GLU A 119 9.62 -4.53 16.01
C GLU A 119 9.79 -5.52 14.87
N LEU A 120 8.96 -5.42 13.82
CA LEU A 120 9.09 -6.25 12.62
C LEU A 120 10.41 -5.97 11.90
N ARG A 121 10.81 -4.71 11.77
CA ARG A 121 12.09 -4.32 11.16
C ARG A 121 13.26 -4.91 11.93
N THR A 122 13.28 -4.77 13.25
CA THR A 122 14.33 -5.36 14.10
C THR A 122 14.36 -6.88 13.96
N HIS A 123 13.20 -7.55 13.94
CA HIS A 123 13.15 -8.99 13.70
C HIS A 123 13.73 -9.38 12.34
N LEU A 124 13.37 -8.67 11.26
CA LEU A 124 13.91 -8.93 9.92
C LEU A 124 15.42 -8.71 9.85
N GLN A 125 15.93 -7.63 10.46
CA GLN A 125 17.36 -7.36 10.52
C GLN A 125 18.12 -8.47 11.25
N ASN A 126 17.59 -8.95 12.38
CA ASN A 126 18.17 -10.06 13.13
C ASN A 126 18.16 -11.36 12.29
N LEU A 127 17.09 -11.62 11.55
CA LEU A 127 16.99 -12.79 10.67
C LEU A 127 18.00 -12.72 9.50
N TRP A 128 18.18 -11.55 8.89
CA TRP A 128 19.17 -11.37 7.81
C TRP A 128 20.62 -11.42 8.30
N ALA A 129 20.86 -11.12 9.58
CA ALA A 129 22.18 -11.21 10.20
C ALA A 129 22.57 -12.64 10.64
N ILE A 130 21.69 -13.63 10.46
CA ILE A 130 21.99 -15.03 10.82
C ILE A 130 23.15 -15.55 9.95
N GLU A 131 24.20 -16.05 10.62
CA GLU A 131 25.35 -16.66 9.96
C GLU A 131 25.02 -18.08 9.49
N THR A 132 24.50 -18.20 8.26
CA THR A 132 24.01 -19.47 7.70
C THR A 132 25.11 -20.51 7.45
N SER A 133 26.38 -20.08 7.37
CA SER A 133 27.56 -20.96 7.24
C SER A 133 28.00 -21.60 8.55
N ASN A 134 27.52 -21.11 9.70
CA ASN A 134 27.97 -21.56 11.01
C ASN A 134 27.30 -22.89 11.41
N SER A 135 28.10 -23.91 11.72
CA SER A 135 27.60 -25.26 12.05
C SER A 135 26.74 -25.30 13.32
N THR A 136 27.03 -24.46 14.32
CA THR A 136 26.22 -24.35 15.53
C THR A 136 24.85 -23.74 15.21
N VAL A 137 24.81 -22.72 14.35
CA VAL A 137 23.56 -22.10 13.88
C VAL A 137 22.73 -23.11 13.10
N GLN A 138 23.36 -23.88 12.20
CA GLN A 138 22.69 -24.94 11.44
C GLN A 138 22.09 -26.01 12.36
N GLY A 139 22.85 -26.49 13.35
CA GLY A 139 22.36 -27.45 14.34
C GLY A 139 21.14 -26.93 15.12
N LYS A 140 21.17 -25.66 15.56
CA LYS A 140 20.02 -25.02 16.21
C LYS A 140 18.82 -24.88 15.27
N ALA A 141 19.05 -24.43 14.04
CA ALA A 141 18.00 -24.27 13.04
C ALA A 141 17.30 -25.61 12.74
N LEU A 142 18.04 -26.71 12.65
CA LEU A 142 17.47 -28.05 12.49
C LEU A 142 16.60 -28.47 13.67
N SER A 143 17.00 -28.13 14.91
CA SER A 143 16.19 -28.44 16.10
C SER A 143 14.84 -27.70 16.13
N GLU A 144 14.79 -26.50 15.54
CA GLU A 144 13.57 -25.68 15.49
C GLU A 144 12.72 -25.91 14.22
N PHE A 145 13.28 -26.57 13.21
CA PHE A 145 12.72 -26.62 11.86
C PHE A 145 11.30 -27.18 11.81
N ILE A 146 11.04 -28.31 12.47
CA ILE A 146 9.70 -28.94 12.48
C ILE A 146 8.64 -27.96 12.99
N THR A 147 8.94 -27.25 14.08
CA THR A 147 8.03 -26.26 14.66
C THR A 147 7.78 -25.10 13.70
N ILE A 148 8.82 -24.60 13.04
CA ILE A 148 8.70 -23.51 12.07
C ILE A 148 7.88 -23.95 10.85
N TYR A 149 8.16 -25.14 10.31
CA TYR A 149 7.47 -25.71 9.16
C TYR A 149 5.97 -25.92 9.44
N GLU A 150 5.62 -26.43 10.63
CA GLU A 150 4.23 -26.55 11.03
C GLU A 150 3.51 -25.21 11.12
N LYS A 151 4.16 -24.20 11.72
CA LYS A 151 3.59 -22.85 11.82
C LYS A 151 3.31 -22.28 10.42
N ALA A 152 4.26 -22.43 9.50
CA ALA A 152 4.11 -22.00 8.11
C ALA A 152 2.96 -22.76 7.40
N SER A 153 2.90 -24.08 7.56
CA SER A 153 1.86 -24.93 6.97
C SER A 153 0.45 -24.57 7.48
N LYS A 154 0.31 -24.36 8.80
CA LYS A 154 -0.95 -23.90 9.42
C LYS A 154 -1.39 -22.54 8.87
N LEU A 155 -0.45 -21.64 8.60
CA LEU A 155 -0.75 -20.34 7.99
C LEU A 155 -1.22 -20.48 6.54
N ALA A 156 -0.53 -21.30 5.73
CA ALA A 156 -0.91 -21.58 4.35
C ALA A 156 -2.34 -22.16 4.26
N LEU A 157 -2.67 -23.11 5.13
CA LEU A 157 -4.02 -23.69 5.21
C LEU A 157 -5.08 -22.62 5.50
N LYS A 158 -4.83 -21.72 6.47
CA LYS A 158 -5.76 -20.62 6.79
C LYS A 158 -6.01 -19.70 5.59
N ILE A 159 -4.97 -19.42 4.79
CA ILE A 159 -5.10 -18.61 3.57
C ILE A 159 -5.99 -19.32 2.55
N HIS A 160 -5.76 -20.62 2.33
CA HIS A 160 -6.56 -21.44 1.42
C HIS A 160 -8.04 -21.48 1.84
N LEU A 161 -8.31 -21.80 3.11
CA LEU A 161 -9.68 -21.86 3.65
C LEU A 161 -10.41 -20.52 3.53
N LYS A 162 -9.72 -19.39 3.77
CA LYS A 162 -10.32 -18.05 3.57
C LYS A 162 -10.71 -17.82 2.10
N LYS A 163 -9.90 -18.26 1.15
CA LYS A 163 -10.18 -18.14 -0.29
C LYS A 163 -11.40 -18.95 -0.68
N ASP A 164 -11.52 -20.18 -0.20
CA ASP A 164 -12.66 -21.05 -0.50
C ASP A 164 -13.96 -20.56 0.15
N ASN A 165 -13.90 -20.12 1.40
CA ASN A 165 -15.08 -19.54 2.07
C ASN A 165 -15.59 -18.29 1.35
N ARG A 166 -14.68 -17.45 0.81
CA ARG A 166 -15.07 -16.32 -0.04
C ARG A 166 -15.74 -16.77 -1.34
N ARG A 167 -15.27 -17.84 -1.97
CA ARG A 167 -15.89 -18.42 -3.18
C ARG A 167 -17.30 -18.96 -2.90
N LYS A 168 -17.47 -19.75 -1.84
CA LYS A 168 -18.78 -20.28 -1.42
C LYS A 168 -19.80 -19.17 -1.14
N ARG A 169 -19.38 -18.10 -0.44
CA ARG A 169 -20.24 -16.92 -0.21
C ARG A 169 -20.71 -16.26 -1.51
N ARG A 170 -19.83 -16.12 -2.52
CA ARG A 170 -20.19 -15.55 -3.82
C ARG A 170 -21.16 -16.43 -4.60
N GLN A 171 -21.00 -17.75 -4.54
CA GLN A 171 -21.93 -18.70 -5.17
C GLN A 171 -23.32 -18.63 -4.54
N ALA A 172 -23.39 -18.60 -3.20
CA ALA A 172 -24.65 -18.46 -2.47
C ALA A 172 -25.35 -17.12 -2.76
N GLN A 173 -24.59 -16.03 -2.91
CA GLN A 173 -25.15 -14.72 -3.29
C GLN A 173 -25.70 -14.71 -4.73
N ARG A 174 -24.99 -15.34 -5.68
CA ARG A 174 -25.45 -15.48 -7.07
C ARG A 174 -26.70 -16.34 -7.21
N LEU A 175 -26.78 -17.41 -6.42
CA LEU A 175 -27.97 -18.27 -6.40
C LEU A 175 -29.18 -17.51 -5.83
N LYS A 176 -28.99 -16.72 -4.75
CA LYS A 176 -30.04 -15.86 -4.21
C LYS A 176 -30.52 -14.79 -5.20
N SER A 177 -29.61 -14.18 -5.97
CA SER A 177 -29.97 -13.20 -7.01
C SER A 177 -30.58 -13.81 -8.28
N HIS A 178 -30.63 -15.14 -8.41
CA HIS A 178 -31.28 -15.83 -9.53
C HIS A 178 -32.65 -16.40 -9.15
N ILE A 179 -32.93 -16.52 -7.86
CA ILE A 179 -34.21 -17.02 -7.32
C ILE A 179 -35.17 -15.86 -6.97
N MET A 180 -34.65 -14.64 -6.82
CA MET A 180 -35.42 -13.39 -6.77
C MET A 180 -35.47 -12.75 -8.15
#